data_AF-A0ABD1C8Y6-F1
#
_entry.id   AF-A0ABD1C8Y6-F1
#
_cell.length_a   1.000
_cell.length_b   1.000
_cell.length_c   1.000
_cell.angle_alpha   90.00
_cell.angle_beta   90.00
_cell.angle_gamma   90.00
#
_symmetry.space_group_name_H-M   'P 1'
#
loop_
_entity.id
_entity.type
_entity.pdbx_description
1 polymer ?
#
loop_
_entity_poly.entity_id
_entity_poly.type
_entity_poly.pdbx_seq_one_letter_code
_entity_poly.pdbx_strand_id
1 'polypeptide(L)'
;MNSCAVAVLEEFEDIHFAYGVSDEYIFVLKKESEIYKRQSSKIISAVTSFFTSTYVIQWENFFPQKELKYPPSFDGRAVCYPTYNILFDYLAWRQVDCHINNQYNACFWMLIKSGKTKTQSQYYLKVPKHEKKKSC
;
A
#
# COMPACT_ATOMS: atom_id res chain seq x y z
N MET A 1 5.07 6.03 5.61
CA MET A 1 4.91 4.72 4.93
C MET A 1 6.25 4.14 4.50
N ASN A 2 6.97 4.69 3.50
CA ASN A 2 8.21 4.06 3.00
C ASN A 2 9.31 3.90 4.06
N SER A 3 9.54 4.94 4.89
CA SER A 3 10.50 4.83 6.02
C SER A 3 10.12 3.72 7.00
N CYS A 4 8.83 3.53 7.27
CA CYS A 4 8.33 2.43 8.11
C CYS A 4 8.60 1.06 7.47
N ALA A 5 8.41 0.94 6.14
CA ALA A 5 8.70 -0.29 5.42
C ALA A 5 10.18 -0.63 5.37
N VAL A 6 11.06 0.38 5.23
CA VAL A 6 12.51 0.19 5.33
C VAL A 6 12.88 -0.33 6.71
N ALA A 7 12.36 0.27 7.78
CA ALA A 7 12.60 -0.22 9.13
C ALA A 7 12.09 -1.67 9.34
N VAL A 8 10.96 -2.04 8.73
CA VAL A 8 10.48 -3.44 8.74
C VAL A 8 11.47 -4.37 8.02
N LEU A 9 12.02 -3.96 6.87
CA LEU A 9 13.01 -4.77 6.17
C LEU A 9 14.32 -4.91 6.96
N GLU A 10 14.69 -3.89 7.74
CA GLU A 10 15.87 -3.91 8.61
C GLU A 10 15.67 -4.79 9.85
N GLU A 11 14.49 -4.73 10.48
CA GLU A 11 14.16 -5.50 11.68
C GLU A 11 13.90 -6.99 11.38
N PHE A 12 13.25 -7.29 10.25
CA PHE A 12 12.81 -8.64 9.90
C PHE A 12 13.62 -9.18 8.71
N GLU A 13 14.80 -9.75 8.98
CA GLU A 13 15.73 -10.26 7.94
C GLU A 13 15.14 -11.32 6.99
N ASP A 14 14.06 -11.99 7.42
CA ASP A 14 13.32 -12.96 6.62
C ASP A 14 12.48 -12.32 5.50
N ILE A 15 12.21 -11.01 5.57
CA ILE A 15 11.49 -10.26 4.56
C ILE A 15 12.51 -9.72 3.54
N HIS A 16 12.47 -10.22 2.30
CA HIS A 16 13.46 -9.87 1.28
C HIS A 16 12.96 -8.88 0.22
N PHE A 17 11.66 -8.56 0.23
CA PHE A 17 11.06 -7.65 -0.72
C PHE A 17 9.84 -6.96 -0.11
N ALA A 18 9.68 -5.68 -0.42
CA ALA A 18 8.49 -4.92 -0.07
C ALA A 18 7.99 -4.10 -1.26
N TYR A 19 6.67 -3.99 -1.38
CA TYR A 19 6.01 -3.13 -2.37
C TYR A 19 4.90 -2.34 -1.70
N GLY A 20 4.90 -1.02 -1.87
CA GLY A 20 3.94 -0.11 -1.27
C GLY A 20 3.15 0.69 -2.31
N VAL A 21 1.86 0.88 -2.04
CA VAL A 21 0.96 1.74 -2.84
C VAL A 21 -0.07 2.36 -1.92
N SER A 22 -0.32 3.67 -2.08
CA SER A 22 -1.31 4.40 -1.25
C SER A 22 -0.99 4.22 0.25
N ASP A 23 -1.92 3.62 0.98
CA ASP A 23 -1.93 3.32 2.40
C ASP A 23 -1.61 1.84 2.69
N GLU A 24 -1.22 1.07 1.68
CA GLU A 24 -0.93 -0.37 1.78
C GLU A 24 0.55 -0.70 1.53
N TYR A 25 1.02 -1.77 2.19
CA TYR A 25 2.33 -2.37 1.95
C TYR A 25 2.23 -3.90 1.91
N ILE A 26 2.96 -4.51 0.97
CA ILE A 26 3.15 -5.94 0.83
C ILE A 26 4.58 -6.26 1.25
N PHE A 27 4.74 -7.22 2.14
CA PHE A 27 6.03 -7.76 2.55
C PHE A 27 6.12 -9.23 2.14
N VAL A 28 7.17 -9.59 1.41
CA VAL A 28 7.41 -10.94 0.92
C VAL A 28 8.49 -11.59 1.78
N LEU A 29 8.07 -12.64 2.50
CA LEU A 29 8.97 -13.47 3.27
C LEU A 29 9.67 -14.48 2.36
N LYS A 30 10.93 -14.82 2.68
CA LYS A 30 11.65 -15.95 2.07
C LYS A 30 10.82 -17.22 2.22
N LYS A 31 10.79 -18.04 1.16
CA LYS A 31 10.02 -19.29 1.17
C LYS A 31 10.46 -20.21 2.31
N GLU A 32 11.76 -20.25 2.57
CA GLU A 32 12.45 -21.05 3.59
C GLU A 32 12.38 -20.44 5.00
N SER A 33 11.70 -19.30 5.18
CA SER A 33 11.62 -18.62 6.47
C SER A 33 10.95 -19.49 7.54
N GLU A 34 11.55 -19.54 8.71
CA GLU A 34 10.98 -20.20 9.90
C GLU A 34 10.54 -19.19 10.97
N ILE A 35 10.46 -17.90 10.60
CA ILE A 35 10.11 -16.84 11.54
C ILE A 35 8.77 -17.15 12.23
N TYR A 36 8.79 -17.09 13.57
CA TYR A 36 7.66 -17.43 14.42
C TYR A 36 7.02 -18.81 14.11
N LYS A 37 7.82 -19.79 13.67
CA LYS A 37 7.34 -21.13 13.27
C LYS A 37 6.23 -21.07 12.22
N ARG A 38 6.28 -20.03 11.36
CA ARG A 38 5.29 -19.76 10.30
C ARG A 38 3.87 -19.55 10.82
N GLN A 39 3.71 -19.21 12.10
CA GLN A 39 2.40 -18.88 12.67
C GLN A 39 1.94 -17.52 12.14
N SER A 40 0.94 -17.55 11.26
CA SER A 40 0.44 -16.35 10.56
C SER A 40 0.04 -15.23 11.52
N SER A 41 -0.66 -15.54 12.61
CA SER A 41 -1.08 -14.53 13.59
C SER A 41 0.10 -13.80 14.24
N LYS A 42 1.20 -14.51 14.53
CA LYS A 42 2.41 -13.91 15.11
C LYS A 42 3.12 -13.02 14.10
N ILE A 43 3.32 -13.51 12.88
CA ILE A 43 3.93 -12.75 11.79
C ILE A 43 3.14 -11.46 11.54
N ILE A 44 1.83 -11.57 11.35
CA ILE A 44 0.95 -10.42 11.11
C ILE A 44 1.07 -9.45 12.28
N SER A 45 0.84 -9.91 13.52
CA SER A 45 0.84 -9.02 14.68
C SER A 45 2.17 -8.29 14.87
N ALA A 46 3.31 -8.98 14.70
CA ALA A 46 4.65 -8.41 14.85
C ALA A 46 4.92 -7.33 13.78
N VAL A 47 4.67 -7.65 12.51
CA VAL A 47 4.86 -6.70 11.41
C VAL A 47 3.94 -5.50 11.55
N THR A 48 2.63 -5.70 11.83
CA THR A 48 1.68 -4.59 11.97
C THR A 48 1.98 -3.73 13.19
N SER A 49 2.35 -4.32 14.34
CA SER A 49 2.68 -3.54 15.54
C SER A 49 3.95 -2.71 15.33
N PHE A 50 4.97 -3.30 14.71
CA PHE A 50 6.23 -2.62 14.45
C PHE A 50 6.08 -1.52 13.39
N PHE A 51 5.31 -1.79 12.32
CA PHE A 51 5.00 -0.77 11.33
C PHE A 51 4.23 0.40 11.94
N THR A 52 3.23 0.12 12.79
CA THR A 52 2.42 1.14 13.48
C THR A 52 3.28 2.00 14.41
N SER A 53 4.09 1.40 15.27
CA SER A 53 4.96 2.14 16.19
C SER A 53 5.99 2.98 15.42
N THR A 54 6.58 2.42 14.36
CA THR A 54 7.51 3.14 13.50
C THR A 54 6.83 4.32 12.80
N TYR A 55 5.58 4.17 12.36
CA TYR A 55 4.83 5.26 11.76
C TYR A 55 4.64 6.43 12.72
N VAL A 56 4.32 6.15 13.98
CA VAL A 56 4.19 7.19 15.03
C VAL A 56 5.53 7.87 15.27
N ILE A 57 6.61 7.11 15.45
CA ILE A 57 7.96 7.65 15.69
C ILE A 57 8.43 8.51 14.52
N GLN A 58 8.20 8.06 13.28
CA GLN A 58 8.65 8.75 12.09
C GLN A 58 7.77 9.96 11.73
N TRP A 59 6.60 10.12 12.33
CA TRP A 59 5.62 11.12 11.92
C TRP A 59 6.19 12.55 11.91
N GLU A 60 6.87 12.96 12.97
CA GLU A 60 7.44 14.31 13.11
C GLU A 60 8.54 14.58 12.08
N ASN A 61 9.26 13.54 11.63
CA ASN A 61 10.29 13.67 10.59
C ASN A 61 9.70 14.03 9.22
N PHE A 62 8.45 13.62 8.95
CA PHE A 62 7.76 13.91 7.68
C PHE A 62 6.77 15.06 7.77
N PHE A 63 6.21 15.31 8.95
CA PHE A 63 5.15 16.30 9.18
C PHE A 63 5.46 17.17 10.42
N PRO A 64 6.56 17.93 10.42
CA PRO A 64 7.05 18.64 11.63
C PRO A 64 6.09 19.70 12.16
N GLN A 65 5.20 20.22 11.32
CA GLN A 65 4.23 21.27 11.68
C GLN A 65 2.82 20.73 11.89
N LYS A 66 2.62 19.41 11.85
CA LYS A 66 1.31 18.80 11.94
C LYS A 66 1.34 17.74 13.03
N GLU A 67 0.66 18.00 14.13
CA GLU A 67 0.52 17.04 15.21
C GLU A 67 -0.29 15.81 14.77
N LEU A 68 0.11 14.64 15.24
CA LEU A 68 -0.62 13.39 15.07
C LEU A 68 -1.83 13.37 16.00
N LYS A 69 -3.02 13.62 15.45
CA LYS A 69 -4.25 13.80 16.25
C LYS A 69 -4.82 12.51 16.84
N TYR A 70 -4.53 11.37 16.25
CA TYR A 70 -5.05 10.07 16.66
C TYR A 70 -4.05 8.98 16.32
N PRO A 71 -4.03 7.87 17.08
CA PRO A 71 -3.14 6.76 16.80
C PRO A 71 -3.48 6.13 15.44
N PRO A 72 -2.51 5.97 14.52
CA PRO A 72 -2.72 5.20 13.31
C PRO A 72 -2.93 3.73 13.67
N SER A 73 -3.63 3.01 12.79
CA SER A 73 -3.82 1.58 12.91
C SER A 73 -3.65 0.96 11.53
N PHE A 74 -3.02 -0.21 11.50
CA PHE A 74 -2.82 -0.99 10.29
C PHE A 74 -3.34 -2.40 10.55
N ASP A 75 -4.18 -2.89 9.65
CA ASP A 75 -4.53 -4.29 9.60
C ASP A 75 -3.51 -5.07 8.78
N GLY A 76 -3.63 -6.39 8.78
CA GLY A 76 -2.71 -7.24 8.05
C GLY A 76 -3.31 -8.61 7.80
N ARG A 77 -2.84 -9.25 6.73
CA ARG A 77 -3.19 -10.62 6.37
C ARG A 77 -1.97 -11.35 5.84
N ALA A 78 -1.89 -12.64 6.12
CA ALA A 78 -0.88 -13.53 5.55
C ALA A 78 -1.53 -14.37 4.44
N VAL A 79 -0.90 -14.40 3.27
CA VAL A 79 -1.33 -15.20 2.12
C VAL A 79 -0.14 -16.02 1.65
N CYS A 80 -0.35 -17.32 1.45
CA CYS A 80 0.69 -18.21 0.95
C CYS A 80 0.54 -18.41 -0.56
N TYR A 81 1.62 -18.17 -1.30
CA TYR A 81 1.72 -18.47 -2.71
C TYR A 81 2.63 -19.69 -2.91
N PRO A 82 2.16 -20.77 -3.59
CA PRO A 82 2.92 -22.01 -3.67
C PRO A 82 4.10 -21.94 -4.65
N THR A 83 4.10 -20.97 -5.58
CA THR A 83 5.15 -20.77 -6.57
C THR A 83 5.48 -19.29 -6.73
N TYR A 84 6.70 -19.00 -7.21
CA TYR A 84 7.13 -17.63 -7.52
C TYR A 84 6.28 -17.00 -8.64
N ASN A 85 5.83 -17.78 -9.62
CA ASN A 85 4.99 -17.26 -10.70
C ASN A 85 3.69 -16.66 -10.17
N ILE A 86 2.99 -17.37 -9.27
CA ILE A 86 1.74 -16.86 -8.69
C ILE A 86 2.00 -15.63 -7.81
N LEU A 87 3.13 -15.60 -7.09
CA LEU A 87 3.54 -14.41 -6.34
C LEU A 87 3.80 -13.22 -7.27
N PHE A 88 4.48 -13.43 -8.40
CA PHE A 88 4.72 -12.38 -9.38
C PHE A 88 3.43 -11.89 -10.03
N ASP A 89 2.50 -12.78 -10.35
CA ASP A 89 1.17 -12.42 -10.85
C ASP A 89 0.42 -11.54 -9.82
N TYR A 90 0.51 -11.90 -8.52
CA TYR A 90 -0.06 -11.08 -7.45
C TYR A 90 0.59 -9.69 -7.37
N LEU A 91 1.92 -9.61 -7.42
CA LEU A 91 2.64 -8.32 -7.37
C LEU A 91 2.33 -7.45 -8.60
N ALA A 92 2.30 -8.06 -9.80
CA ALA A 92 1.90 -7.38 -11.03
C ALA A 92 0.47 -6.88 -10.94
N TRP A 93 -0.45 -7.67 -10.38
CA TRP A 93 -1.82 -7.25 -10.14
C TRP A 93 -1.90 -6.04 -9.20
N ARG A 94 -1.14 -6.02 -8.10
CA ARG A 94 -1.04 -4.85 -7.20
C ARG A 94 -0.48 -3.61 -7.91
N GLN A 95 0.46 -3.79 -8.84
CA GLN A 95 1.01 -2.69 -9.63
C GLN A 95 0.01 -2.15 -10.66
N VAL A 96 -0.77 -3.02 -11.31
CA VAL A 96 -1.84 -2.59 -12.23
C VAL A 96 -2.92 -1.83 -11.47
N ASP A 97 -3.31 -2.29 -10.29
CA ASP A 97 -4.26 -1.58 -9.42
C ASP A 97 -3.75 -0.18 -9.05
N CYS A 98 -2.47 -0.07 -8.66
CA CYS A 98 -1.79 1.20 -8.43
C CYS A 98 -1.89 2.14 -9.64
N HIS A 99 -1.58 1.63 -10.84
CA HIS A 99 -1.61 2.42 -12.07
C HIS A 99 -3.01 2.99 -12.35
N ILE A 100 -4.03 2.12 -12.28
CA ILE A 100 -5.43 2.50 -12.52
C ILE A 100 -5.90 3.54 -11.50
N ASN A 101 -5.67 3.27 -10.21
CA ASN A 101 -6.12 4.13 -9.13
C ASN A 101 -5.41 5.49 -9.16
N ASN A 102 -4.09 5.51 -9.38
CA ASN A 102 -3.34 6.76 -9.48
C ASN A 102 -3.79 7.59 -10.69
N GLN A 103 -3.96 6.99 -11.87
CA GLN A 103 -4.43 7.70 -13.05
C GLN A 103 -5.84 8.28 -12.84
N TYR A 104 -6.75 7.50 -12.25
CA TYR A 104 -8.10 7.95 -11.94
C TYR A 104 -8.07 9.11 -10.94
N ASN A 105 -7.36 8.95 -9.82
CA ASN A 105 -7.29 9.95 -8.75
C ASN A 105 -6.65 11.25 -9.22
N ALA A 106 -5.58 11.19 -10.02
CA ALA A 106 -4.96 12.36 -10.62
C ALA A 106 -5.97 13.14 -11.48
N CYS A 107 -6.68 12.45 -12.39
CA CYS A 107 -7.72 13.09 -13.20
C CYS A 107 -8.85 13.67 -12.35
N PHE A 108 -9.31 12.91 -11.34
CA PHE A 108 -10.42 13.28 -10.46
C PHE A 108 -10.10 14.57 -9.68
N TRP A 109 -8.91 14.65 -9.07
CA TRP A 109 -8.49 15.83 -8.33
C TRP A 109 -8.19 17.02 -9.23
N MET A 110 -7.70 16.80 -10.46
CA MET A 110 -7.56 17.88 -11.45
C MET A 110 -8.91 18.47 -11.87
N LEU A 111 -9.94 17.64 -12.05
CA LEU A 111 -11.30 18.12 -12.33
C LEU A 111 -11.87 18.93 -11.15
N ILE A 112 -11.65 18.48 -9.92
CA ILE A 112 -12.04 19.25 -8.73
C ILE A 112 -11.31 20.60 -8.67
N LYS A 113 -10.00 20.60 -8.93
CA LYS A 113 -9.20 21.82 -9.00
C LYS A 113 -9.69 22.78 -10.10
N SER A 114 -10.27 22.26 -11.18
CA SER A 114 -10.90 23.08 -12.25
C SER A 114 -12.28 23.66 -11.90
N GLY A 115 -12.77 23.44 -10.68
CA GLY A 115 -14.05 23.97 -10.19
C GLY A 115 -15.23 23.01 -10.30
N LYS A 116 -15.01 21.74 -10.70
CA LYS A 116 -16.08 20.73 -10.69
C LYS A 116 -16.32 20.20 -9.28
N THR A 117 -17.58 19.90 -8.96
CA THR A 117 -17.94 19.17 -7.74
C THR A 117 -17.47 17.71 -7.81
N LYS A 118 -17.32 17.04 -6.65
CA LYS A 118 -16.97 15.60 -6.59
C LYS A 118 -17.90 14.75 -7.45
N THR A 119 -19.21 15.00 -7.39
CA THR A 119 -20.23 14.28 -8.16
C THR A 119 -20.05 14.48 -9.67
N GLN A 120 -19.81 15.72 -10.11
CA GLN A 120 -19.54 16.03 -11.51
C GLN A 120 -18.26 15.36 -11.99
N SER A 121 -17.18 15.43 -11.21
CA SER A 121 -15.90 14.79 -11.55
C SER A 121 -16.04 13.27 -11.67
N GLN A 122 -16.76 12.63 -10.75
CA GLN A 122 -17.03 11.20 -10.81
C GLN A 122 -17.88 10.83 -12.03
N TYR A 123 -18.92 11.62 -12.34
CA TYR A 123 -19.71 11.43 -13.55
C TYR A 123 -18.86 11.55 -14.82
N TYR A 124 -17.97 12.55 -14.89
CA TYR A 124 -17.11 12.79 -16.04
C TYR A 124 -16.09 11.66 -16.28
N LEU A 125 -15.65 10.99 -15.21
CA LEU A 125 -14.69 9.90 -15.27
C LEU A 125 -15.34 8.51 -15.37
N LYS A 126 -16.67 8.41 -15.32
CA LYS A 126 -17.37 7.16 -15.62
C LYS A 126 -17.12 6.82 -17.08
N VAL A 127 -16.33 5.78 -17.30
CA VAL A 127 -16.05 5.26 -18.65
C VAL A 127 -17.32 4.60 -19.19
N PRO A 128 -17.89 5.03 -20.33
CA PRO A 128 -18.85 4.20 -21.06
C PRO A 128 -18.12 2.93 -21.51
N LYS A 129 -18.74 1.76 -21.39
CA LYS A 129 -18.15 0.41 -21.62
C LYS A 129 -17.40 0.19 -22.97
N HIS A 130 -17.32 1.16 -23.89
CA HIS A 130 -16.76 0.98 -25.22
C HIS A 130 -15.61 1.91 -25.65
N GLU A 131 -15.18 2.90 -24.87
CA GLU A 131 -14.09 3.79 -25.34
C GLU A 131 -12.89 3.78 -24.39
N LYS A 132 -11.82 3.14 -24.88
CA LYS A 132 -10.47 3.21 -24.31
C LYS A 132 -10.05 4.68 -24.25
N LYS A 133 -9.74 5.17 -23.05
CA LYS A 133 -9.15 6.50 -22.84
C LYS A 133 -7.94 6.68 -23.75
N LYS A 134 -8.04 7.59 -24.73
CA LYS A 134 -6.87 8.29 -25.26
C LYS A 134 -6.42 9.31 -24.21
N SER A 135 -5.10 9.47 -24.10
CA SER A 135 -4.40 10.34 -23.15
C SER A 135 -5.10 11.67 -22.92
N CYS A 136 -5.31 12.02 -21.65
CA CYS A 136 -5.39 13.42 -21.23
C CYS A 136 -3.98 14.04 -21.28
#